data_AF-A0A2C9KI09-F1
#
_entry.id   AF-A0A2C9KI09-F1
#
_cell.length_a   1.000
_cell.length_b   1.000
_cell.length_c   1.000
_cell.angle_alpha   90.00
_cell.angle_beta   90.00
_cell.angle_gamma   90.00
#
_symmetry.space_group_name_H-M   'P 1'
#
loop_
_entity.id
_entity.type
_entity.pdbx_description
1 polymer ?
#
loop_
_entity_poly.entity_id
_entity_poly.type
_entity_poly.pdbx_seq_one_letter_code
_entity_poly.pdbx_strand_id
1 'polypeptide(L)'
;MSEASANLPSLGVFNVPANEGQRWTFSVPLLLPHSPFGFFTSLLRLCLALCHRNKDMIQFLLPSIVQNKDILLYMKKTVSAGKSNVSMSHFTQPENIFQFYWLKCCCLMPCLEMDVAHRVALRLLSRLHFGDEHLAHDLLSTVIFSTLFISEGEEVTLTSQSLTNLKLSETLHLRSATQEDINVSQGQLLQETFKSLNQIRGQYLMSFSGMEKAVQSSRNIYLGNSADILSLLVRNPEESLMPKDWVFMPLIHVYNSMAH
;
A
#
# COMPACT_ATOMS: atom_id res chain seq x y z
N MET A 1 15.84 -15.62 -27.11
CA MET A 1 14.48 -15.30 -27.58
C MET A 1 13.58 -16.49 -27.31
N SER A 2 12.73 -16.42 -26.27
CA SER A 2 11.51 -17.22 -26.19
C SER A 2 10.65 -16.62 -25.07
N GLU A 3 9.59 -15.92 -25.48
CA GLU A 3 8.62 -15.14 -24.68
C GLU A 3 7.65 -16.02 -23.87
N ALA A 4 8.11 -17.12 -23.27
CA ALA A 4 7.22 -18.09 -22.62
C ALA A 4 7.03 -17.90 -21.10
N SER A 5 7.79 -17.02 -20.44
CA SER A 5 7.74 -16.84 -18.97
C SER A 5 6.86 -15.69 -18.48
N ALA A 6 6.15 -14.99 -19.38
CA ALA A 6 5.51 -13.72 -19.05
C ALA A 6 4.11 -13.85 -18.41
N ASN A 7 3.45 -14.99 -18.52
CA ASN A 7 2.08 -15.17 -18.01
C ASN A 7 2.09 -16.12 -16.82
N LEU A 8 1.61 -15.64 -15.66
CA LEU A 8 1.24 -16.47 -14.51
C LEU A 8 -0.28 -16.60 -14.57
N PRO A 9 -0.83 -17.55 -15.36
CA PRO A 9 -2.26 -17.59 -15.66
C PRO A 9 -3.08 -17.92 -14.41
N SER A 10 -2.46 -18.62 -13.45
CA SER A 10 -3.07 -18.99 -12.16
C SER A 10 -3.25 -17.80 -11.21
N LEU A 11 -2.43 -16.75 -11.33
CA LEU A 11 -2.57 -15.51 -10.55
C LEU A 11 -3.21 -14.39 -11.39
N GLY A 12 -3.79 -14.76 -12.55
CA GLY A 12 -4.54 -13.91 -13.48
C GLY A 12 -3.79 -12.68 -14.03
N VAL A 13 -2.46 -12.66 -13.98
CA VAL A 13 -1.69 -11.62 -14.66
C VAL A 13 -1.49 -12.02 -16.11
N PHE A 14 -2.37 -11.52 -16.97
CA PHE A 14 -2.28 -11.65 -18.42
C PHE A 14 -1.51 -10.46 -19.00
N ASN A 15 -0.36 -10.72 -19.63
CA ASN A 15 0.12 -9.84 -20.69
C ASN A 15 -0.63 -10.24 -21.96
N VAL A 16 -1.60 -9.42 -22.38
CA VAL A 16 -2.22 -9.59 -23.70
C VAL A 16 -1.18 -9.16 -24.74
N PRO A 17 -0.75 -10.04 -25.66
CA PRO A 17 0.20 -9.67 -26.70
C PRO A 17 -0.43 -8.61 -27.60
N ALA A 18 0.36 -7.59 -27.94
CA ALA A 18 -0.05 -6.47 -28.76
C ALA A 18 -0.33 -6.92 -30.20
N ASN A 19 -1.58 -7.32 -30.48
CA ASN A 19 -2.09 -7.37 -31.86
C ASN A 19 -3.19 -6.33 -32.03
N GLU A 20 -2.90 -5.45 -32.99
CA GLU A 20 -3.70 -4.46 -33.69
C GLU A 20 -5.12 -4.14 -33.13
N GLY A 21 -5.25 -2.90 -32.65
CA GLY A 21 -6.49 -2.17 -32.85
C GLY A 21 -7.56 -2.22 -31.75
N GLN A 22 -7.20 -2.22 -30.47
CA GLN A 22 -7.96 -1.51 -29.42
C GLN A 22 -7.21 -1.53 -28.09
N ARG A 23 -6.76 -0.35 -27.64
CA ARG A 23 -6.05 -0.12 -26.39
C ARG A 23 -7.00 -0.30 -25.21
N TRP A 24 -6.90 -1.44 -24.56
CA TRP A 24 -7.50 -1.67 -23.25
C TRP A 24 -6.46 -2.35 -22.37
N THR A 25 -5.55 -1.55 -21.81
CA THR A 25 -4.59 -1.96 -20.77
C THR A 25 -5.32 -2.14 -19.44
N PHE A 26 -6.27 -3.05 -19.39
CA PHE A 26 -7.05 -3.29 -18.17
C PHE A 26 -6.38 -4.36 -17.34
N SER A 27 -6.15 -4.06 -16.06
CA SER A 27 -6.06 -5.09 -15.03
C SER A 27 -7.46 -5.69 -14.87
N VAL A 28 -7.76 -6.73 -15.66
CA VAL A 28 -9.01 -7.46 -15.58
C VAL A 28 -9.11 -8.07 -14.17
N PRO A 29 -10.27 -8.01 -13.51
CA PRO A 29 -10.43 -8.61 -12.19
C PRO A 29 -10.11 -10.11 -12.21
N LEU A 30 -9.36 -10.55 -11.21
CA LEU A 30 -8.70 -11.86 -11.14
C LEU A 30 -9.59 -13.00 -10.63
N LEU A 31 -10.89 -12.77 -10.51
CA LEU A 31 -11.84 -13.81 -10.11
C LEU A 31 -12.28 -14.60 -11.34
N LEU A 32 -11.41 -15.53 -11.73
CA LEU A 32 -11.78 -16.64 -12.59
C LEU A 32 -12.30 -17.82 -11.74
N PRO A 33 -13.11 -18.72 -12.33
CA PRO A 33 -13.33 -20.04 -11.74
C PRO A 33 -11.97 -20.68 -11.43
N HIS A 34 -11.76 -21.16 -10.19
CA HIS A 34 -10.48 -21.67 -9.65
C HIS A 34 -9.42 -20.62 -9.27
N SER A 35 -9.81 -19.38 -9.02
CA SER A 35 -8.90 -18.35 -8.53
C SER A 35 -8.26 -18.76 -7.17
N PRO A 36 -6.92 -18.70 -7.02
CA PRO A 36 -6.24 -19.24 -5.85
C PRO A 36 -6.18 -18.26 -4.67
N PHE A 37 -6.66 -17.02 -4.82
CA PHE A 37 -6.54 -15.98 -3.79
C PHE A 37 -7.25 -16.34 -2.49
N GLY A 38 -8.38 -17.07 -2.55
CA GLY A 38 -9.07 -17.53 -1.35
C GLY A 38 -8.20 -18.47 -0.49
N PHE A 39 -7.54 -19.43 -1.15
CA PHE A 39 -6.63 -20.37 -0.49
C PHE A 39 -5.35 -19.67 0.01
N PHE A 40 -4.72 -18.83 -0.82
CA PHE A 40 -3.53 -18.10 -0.38
C PHE A 40 -3.82 -17.15 0.77
N THR A 41 -4.95 -16.45 0.74
CA THR A 41 -5.39 -15.58 1.83
C THR A 41 -5.57 -16.36 3.13
N SER A 42 -6.27 -17.51 3.10
CA SER A 42 -6.48 -18.31 4.31
C SER A 42 -5.17 -18.89 4.85
N LEU A 43 -4.27 -19.33 3.97
CA LEU A 43 -2.92 -19.79 4.34
C LEU A 43 -2.12 -18.67 5.02
N LEU A 44 -2.07 -17.48 4.43
CA LEU A 44 -1.37 -16.33 5.01
C LEU A 44 -1.95 -15.93 6.37
N ARG A 45 -3.29 -15.92 6.49
CA ARG A 45 -3.98 -15.68 7.78
C ARG A 45 -3.56 -16.67 8.84
N LEU A 46 -3.51 -17.96 8.49
CA LEU A 46 -3.09 -19.01 9.40
C LEU A 46 -1.62 -18.84 9.81
N CYS A 47 -0.72 -18.61 8.84
CA CYS A 47 0.69 -18.37 9.12
C CYS A 47 0.89 -17.18 10.05
N LEU A 48 0.21 -16.05 9.80
CA LEU A 48 0.28 -14.86 10.65
C LEU A 48 -0.27 -15.11 12.06
N ALA A 49 -1.39 -15.83 12.19
CA ALA A 49 -1.94 -16.20 13.49
C ALA A 49 -0.98 -17.09 14.30
N LEU A 50 -0.31 -18.04 13.63
CA LEU A 50 0.71 -18.88 14.26
C LEU A 50 1.95 -18.07 14.65
N CYS A 51 2.41 -17.17 13.79
CA CYS A 51 3.57 -16.31 14.06
C CYS A 51 3.33 -15.32 15.21
N HIS A 52 2.11 -14.79 15.34
CA HIS A 52 1.76 -13.92 16.46
C HIS A 52 1.72 -14.67 17.80
N ARG A 53 1.40 -15.97 17.79
CA ARG A 53 1.45 -16.81 18.99
C ARG A 53 2.88 -17.26 19.31
N ASN A 54 3.62 -17.68 18.30
CA ASN A 54 4.95 -18.25 18.42
C ASN A 54 5.93 -17.52 17.50
N LYS A 55 6.78 -16.67 18.07
CA LYS A 55 7.76 -15.88 17.29
C LYS A 55 8.76 -16.75 16.54
N ASP A 56 9.09 -17.94 17.05
CA ASP A 56 10.03 -18.86 16.40
C ASP A 56 9.51 -19.39 15.05
N MET A 57 8.18 -19.41 14.85
CA MET A 57 7.56 -19.84 13.59
C MET A 57 7.80 -18.84 12.45
N ILE A 58 8.14 -17.58 12.76
CA ILE A 58 8.43 -16.55 11.76
C ILE A 58 9.59 -17.02 10.87
N GLN A 59 10.67 -17.51 11.47
CA GLN A 59 11.87 -17.92 10.73
C GLN A 59 11.66 -19.18 9.87
N PHE A 60 10.64 -19.98 10.18
CA PHE A 60 10.36 -21.22 9.46
C PHE A 60 9.34 -21.04 8.33
N LEU A 61 8.25 -20.31 8.60
CA LEU A 61 7.11 -20.23 7.67
C LEU A 61 7.20 -19.04 6.70
N LEU A 62 7.65 -17.88 7.17
CA LEU A 62 7.61 -16.65 6.38
C LEU A 62 8.65 -16.58 5.24
N PRO A 63 9.87 -17.13 5.34
CA PRO A 63 10.83 -17.05 4.24
C PRO A 63 10.30 -17.63 2.94
N SER A 64 9.68 -18.81 3.02
CA SER A 64 9.12 -19.52 1.86
C SER A 64 7.99 -18.76 1.16
N ILE A 65 7.35 -17.82 1.85
CA ILE A 65 6.22 -17.03 1.35
C ILE A 65 6.72 -15.67 0.86
N VAL A 66 7.47 -14.95 1.70
CA VAL A 66 7.91 -13.57 1.44
C VAL A 66 9.01 -13.52 0.38
N GLN A 67 9.90 -14.53 0.34
CA GLN A 67 11.00 -14.61 -0.62
C GLN A 67 10.63 -15.42 -1.88
N ASN A 68 9.36 -15.85 -2.00
CA ASN A 68 8.92 -16.58 -3.18
C ASN A 68 8.99 -15.68 -4.43
N LYS A 69 9.76 -16.12 -5.43
CA LYS A 69 9.99 -15.35 -6.66
C LYS A 69 8.71 -15.07 -7.45
N ASP A 70 7.77 -16.01 -7.46
CA ASP A 70 6.52 -15.88 -8.23
C ASP A 70 5.59 -14.85 -7.58
N ILE A 71 5.50 -14.86 -6.24
CA ILE A 71 4.73 -13.86 -5.48
C ILE A 71 5.36 -12.49 -5.65
N LEU A 72 6.69 -12.37 -5.58
CA LEU A 72 7.36 -11.10 -5.76
C LEU A 72 7.19 -10.55 -7.19
N LEU A 73 7.32 -11.42 -8.21
CA LEU A 73 7.06 -11.05 -9.61
C LEU A 73 5.61 -10.58 -9.79
N TYR A 74 4.65 -11.25 -9.16
CA TYR A 74 3.25 -10.86 -9.14
C TYR A 74 3.05 -9.47 -8.52
N MET A 75 3.69 -9.19 -7.38
CA MET A 75 3.63 -7.88 -6.73
C MET A 75 4.20 -6.77 -7.62
N LYS A 76 5.36 -7.00 -8.27
CA LYS A 76 5.95 -6.06 -9.25
C LYS A 76 5.02 -5.76 -10.41
N LYS A 77 4.38 -6.80 -10.96
CA LYS A 77 3.41 -6.66 -12.05
C LYS A 77 2.19 -5.88 -11.61
N THR A 78 1.72 -6.10 -10.39
CA THR A 78 0.61 -5.33 -9.81
C THR A 78 0.95 -3.84 -9.73
N VAL A 79 2.17 -3.50 -9.27
CA VAL A 79 2.64 -2.11 -9.21
C VAL A 79 2.71 -1.49 -10.62
N SER A 80 3.19 -2.26 -11.60
CA SER A 80 3.41 -1.81 -12.98
C SER A 80 2.12 -1.74 -13.82
N ALA A 81 1.08 -2.48 -13.44
CA ALA A 81 -0.19 -2.50 -14.16
C ALA A 81 -0.81 -1.08 -14.22
N GLY A 82 -1.46 -0.73 -15.32
CA GLY A 82 -2.14 0.57 -15.48
C GLY A 82 -3.27 0.80 -14.48
N LYS A 83 -3.93 1.97 -14.54
CA LYS A 83 -5.04 2.35 -13.64
C LYS A 83 -6.09 1.23 -13.56
N SER A 84 -6.42 0.78 -12.35
CA SER A 84 -7.51 -0.17 -12.11
C SER A 84 -8.85 0.52 -12.37
N ASN A 85 -9.75 -0.11 -13.13
CA ASN A 85 -11.11 0.38 -13.28
C ASN A 85 -11.86 0.20 -11.96
N VAL A 86 -12.27 1.31 -11.35
CA VAL A 86 -13.01 1.32 -10.08
C VAL A 86 -14.36 0.57 -10.21
N SER A 87 -14.95 0.51 -11.41
CA SER A 87 -16.22 -0.18 -11.66
C SER A 87 -16.18 -1.71 -11.49
N MET A 88 -14.99 -2.34 -11.40
CA MET A 88 -14.83 -3.78 -11.16
C MET A 88 -14.25 -4.08 -9.76
N SER A 89 -14.33 -3.10 -8.86
CA SER A 89 -13.85 -3.08 -7.49
C SER A 89 -14.08 -4.36 -6.68
N HIS A 90 -15.33 -4.84 -6.65
CA HIS A 90 -15.71 -6.05 -5.91
C HIS A 90 -14.89 -7.27 -6.29
N PHE A 91 -14.61 -7.41 -7.59
CA PHE A 91 -13.89 -8.58 -8.06
C PHE A 91 -12.38 -8.50 -7.78
N THR A 92 -11.90 -7.36 -7.30
CA THR A 92 -10.53 -7.15 -6.85
C THR A 92 -10.37 -7.29 -5.33
N GLN A 93 -11.45 -7.37 -4.56
CA GLN A 93 -11.37 -7.45 -3.10
C GLN A 93 -10.55 -8.66 -2.60
N PRO A 94 -10.70 -9.89 -3.15
CA PRO A 94 -9.89 -11.03 -2.72
C PRO A 94 -8.39 -10.85 -3.01
N GLU A 95 -8.06 -10.15 -4.10
CA GLU A 95 -6.69 -9.79 -4.45
C GLU A 95 -6.11 -8.77 -3.46
N ASN A 96 -6.89 -7.73 -3.15
CA ASN A 96 -6.53 -6.68 -2.19
C ASN A 96 -6.24 -7.30 -0.80
N ILE A 97 -7.07 -8.23 -0.36
CA ILE A 97 -6.91 -8.94 0.93
C ILE A 97 -5.65 -9.80 0.91
N PHE A 98 -5.37 -10.52 -0.18
CA PHE A 98 -4.14 -11.29 -0.33
C PHE A 98 -2.90 -10.38 -0.24
N GLN A 99 -2.90 -9.26 -0.97
CA GLN A 99 -1.83 -8.26 -0.93
C GLN A 99 -1.63 -7.69 0.47
N PHE A 100 -2.72 -7.35 1.16
CA PHE A 100 -2.69 -6.89 2.54
C PHE A 100 -2.00 -7.90 3.47
N TYR A 101 -2.36 -9.18 3.41
CA TYR A 101 -1.75 -10.19 4.27
C TYR A 101 -0.30 -10.47 3.92
N TRP A 102 0.06 -10.42 2.64
CA TRP A 102 1.46 -10.51 2.25
C TRP A 102 2.28 -9.33 2.82
N LEU A 103 1.74 -8.10 2.80
CA LEU A 103 2.37 -6.94 3.43
C LEU A 103 2.53 -7.13 4.95
N LYS A 104 1.53 -7.73 5.61
CA LYS A 104 1.63 -8.09 7.03
C LYS A 104 2.74 -9.10 7.32
N CYS A 105 2.95 -10.08 6.44
CA CYS A 105 4.11 -10.96 6.54
C CYS A 105 5.43 -10.17 6.39
N CYS A 106 5.47 -9.21 5.47
CA CYS A 106 6.64 -8.34 5.28
C CYS A 106 6.95 -7.46 6.51
N CYS A 107 5.94 -7.09 7.31
CA CYS A 107 6.15 -6.39 8.59
C CYS A 107 6.85 -7.27 9.63
N LEU A 108 6.62 -8.59 9.61
CA LEU A 108 7.24 -9.53 10.55
C LEU A 108 8.62 -10.01 10.08
N MET A 109 8.82 -10.07 8.76
CA MET A 109 10.07 -10.49 8.15
C MET A 109 10.31 -9.69 6.86
N PRO A 110 11.45 -8.98 6.75
CA PRO A 110 11.73 -8.16 5.58
C PRO A 110 11.88 -9.04 4.33
N CYS A 111 11.31 -8.55 3.22
CA CYS A 111 11.47 -9.15 1.91
C CYS A 111 12.75 -8.65 1.22
N LEU A 112 13.15 -9.31 0.14
CA LEU A 112 14.34 -8.92 -0.63
C LEU A 112 14.21 -7.52 -1.26
N GLU A 113 12.99 -7.10 -1.58
CA GLU A 113 12.68 -5.85 -2.29
C GLU A 113 11.59 -5.07 -1.55
N MET A 114 11.98 -4.44 -0.44
CA MET A 114 11.06 -3.69 0.43
C MET A 114 10.42 -2.48 -0.26
N ASP A 115 11.08 -1.92 -1.27
CA ASP A 115 10.56 -0.86 -2.13
C ASP A 115 9.31 -1.31 -2.90
N VAL A 116 9.30 -2.55 -3.41
CA VAL A 116 8.14 -3.15 -4.07
C VAL A 116 7.01 -3.30 -3.07
N ALA A 117 7.30 -3.78 -1.87
CA ALA A 117 6.30 -3.90 -0.81
C ALA A 117 5.67 -2.55 -0.45
N HIS A 118 6.48 -1.50 -0.36
CA HIS A 118 6.00 -0.15 -0.11
C HIS A 118 5.09 0.37 -1.24
N ARG A 119 5.50 0.19 -2.50
CA ARG A 119 4.70 0.58 -3.67
C ARG A 119 3.39 -0.20 -3.77
N VAL A 120 3.39 -1.49 -3.43
CA VAL A 120 2.17 -2.30 -3.32
C VAL A 120 1.24 -1.72 -2.27
N ALA A 121 1.75 -1.32 -1.10
CA ALA A 121 0.93 -0.72 -0.04
C ALA A 121 0.29 0.60 -0.48
N LEU A 122 1.04 1.50 -1.13
CA LEU A 122 0.51 2.75 -1.69
C LEU A 122 -0.57 2.50 -2.74
N ARG A 123 -0.32 1.54 -3.63
CA ARG A 123 -1.28 1.17 -4.67
C ARG A 123 -2.53 0.53 -4.08
N LEU A 124 -2.37 -0.36 -3.11
CA LEU A 124 -3.47 -1.00 -2.39
C LEU A 124 -4.35 0.06 -1.72
N LEU A 125 -3.75 1.04 -1.02
CA LEU A 125 -4.48 2.13 -0.37
C LEU A 125 -5.39 2.90 -1.34
N SER A 126 -4.91 3.17 -2.56
CA SER A 126 -5.72 3.83 -3.61
C SER A 126 -6.84 2.96 -4.21
N ARG A 127 -6.78 1.64 -4.01
CA ARG A 127 -7.72 0.63 -4.51
C ARG A 127 -8.71 0.14 -3.45
N LEU A 128 -8.59 0.56 -2.20
CA LEU A 128 -9.52 0.15 -1.15
C LEU A 128 -10.88 0.84 -1.36
N HIS A 129 -11.96 0.17 -0.98
CA HIS A 129 -13.32 0.69 -1.12
C HIS A 129 -13.97 0.89 0.25
N PHE A 130 -15.14 1.51 0.27
CA PHE A 130 -15.96 1.59 1.48
C PHE A 130 -16.28 0.17 1.99
N GLY A 131 -16.06 -0.06 3.29
CA GLY A 131 -16.08 -1.37 3.92
C GLY A 131 -14.69 -2.00 4.15
N ASP A 132 -13.61 -1.42 3.60
CA ASP A 132 -12.23 -1.83 3.87
C ASP A 132 -11.47 -0.78 4.73
N GLU A 133 -12.17 0.06 5.48
CA GLU A 133 -11.57 1.18 6.24
C GLU A 133 -10.52 0.73 7.24
N HIS A 134 -10.75 -0.41 7.90
CA HIS A 134 -9.78 -0.98 8.81
C HIS A 134 -8.45 -1.36 8.13
N LEU A 135 -8.48 -1.80 6.86
CA LEU A 135 -7.26 -2.09 6.09
C LEU A 135 -6.51 -0.79 5.80
N ALA A 136 -7.21 0.26 5.39
CA ALA A 136 -6.59 1.57 5.12
C ALA A 136 -5.93 2.14 6.36
N HIS A 137 -6.66 2.16 7.49
CA HIS A 137 -6.15 2.62 8.77
C HIS A 137 -4.90 1.83 9.21
N ASP A 138 -4.96 0.51 9.09
CA ASP A 138 -3.87 -0.36 9.50
C ASP A 138 -2.64 -0.22 8.57
N LEU A 139 -2.82 -0.06 7.26
CA LEU A 139 -1.72 0.21 6.32
C LEU A 139 -1.02 1.55 6.63
N LEU A 140 -1.79 2.62 6.86
CA LEU A 140 -1.26 3.92 7.24
C LEU A 140 -0.50 3.84 8.57
N SER A 141 -1.00 3.03 9.51
CA SER A 141 -0.38 2.86 10.83
C SER A 141 0.92 2.06 10.79
N THR A 142 0.99 1.02 9.94
CA THR A 142 2.02 -0.03 10.03
C THR A 142 3.00 -0.12 8.86
N VAL A 143 2.60 0.28 7.64
CA VAL A 143 3.41 0.07 6.42
C VAL A 143 3.80 1.38 5.75
N ILE A 144 2.85 2.26 5.47
CA ILE A 144 3.06 3.44 4.61
C ILE A 144 4.12 4.40 5.19
N PHE A 145 4.08 4.64 6.50
CA PHE A 145 5.03 5.54 7.15
C PHE A 145 6.06 4.78 7.98
N SER A 146 6.40 3.55 7.58
CA SER A 146 7.39 2.72 8.27
C SER A 146 8.76 2.86 7.62
N THR A 147 9.77 3.15 8.43
CA THR A 147 11.17 3.25 7.99
C THR A 147 11.71 1.93 7.42
N LEU A 148 11.13 0.79 7.81
CA LEU A 148 11.50 -0.53 7.29
C LEU A 148 11.17 -0.70 5.80
N PHE A 149 10.18 0.04 5.30
CA PHE A 149 9.69 -0.08 3.92
C PHE A 149 10.26 1.02 3.01
N ILE A 150 10.78 2.10 3.58
CA ILE A 150 11.31 3.24 2.83
C ILE A 150 12.84 3.09 2.75
N SER A 151 13.31 2.46 1.67
CA SER A 151 14.75 2.27 1.39
C SER A 151 15.50 3.59 1.21
N GLU A 152 14.81 4.64 0.77
CA GLU A 152 15.38 5.96 0.57
C GLU A 152 15.90 6.57 1.88
N GLY A 153 15.40 6.18 3.05
CA GLY A 153 15.87 6.75 4.33
C GLY A 153 17.33 6.44 4.66
N GLU A 154 17.78 5.23 4.34
CA GLU A 154 19.14 4.77 4.63
C GLU A 154 20.12 5.30 3.58
N GLU A 155 19.74 5.26 2.30
CA GLU A 155 20.50 5.84 1.20
C GLU A 155 20.55 7.37 1.25
N VAL A 156 19.53 8.07 1.76
CA VAL A 156 19.55 9.53 1.95
C VAL A 156 20.60 9.94 2.98
N THR A 157 20.95 9.13 3.98
CA THR A 157 22.04 9.49 4.90
C THR A 157 23.41 9.47 4.21
N LEU A 158 23.62 8.52 3.29
CA LEU A 158 24.88 8.37 2.54
C LEU A 158 24.94 9.31 1.32
N THR A 159 23.82 9.48 0.62
CA THR A 159 23.70 10.37 -0.54
C THR A 159 23.56 11.81 -0.13
N SER A 160 22.94 12.18 1.01
CA SER A 160 22.97 13.57 1.49
C SER A 160 24.39 13.99 1.87
N GLN A 161 25.18 13.14 2.51
CA GLN A 161 26.61 13.41 2.76
C GLN A 161 27.41 13.52 1.45
N SER A 162 27.13 12.69 0.45
CA SER A 162 27.79 12.71 -0.86
C SER A 162 27.35 13.90 -1.74
N LEU A 163 26.06 14.23 -1.75
CA LEU A 163 25.43 15.34 -2.47
C LEU A 163 25.66 16.70 -1.80
N THR A 164 26.00 16.74 -0.50
CA THR A 164 26.53 17.97 0.12
C THR A 164 27.98 18.22 -0.29
N ASN A 165 28.74 17.17 -0.59
CA ASN A 165 30.15 17.26 -1.02
C ASN A 165 30.28 17.57 -2.52
N LEU A 166 29.32 17.18 -3.34
CA LEU A 166 29.19 17.58 -4.73
C LEU A 166 28.32 18.84 -4.80
N LYS A 167 28.83 19.97 -5.29
CA LYS A 167 28.08 21.25 -5.44
C LYS A 167 26.93 21.20 -6.49
N LEU A 168 26.24 20.08 -6.62
CA LEU A 168 25.07 19.83 -7.47
C LEU A 168 23.77 20.01 -6.67
N SER A 169 23.77 20.85 -5.63
CA SER A 169 22.58 21.16 -4.87
C SER A 169 21.59 21.95 -5.74
N GLU A 170 20.60 21.27 -6.29
CA GLU A 170 19.34 21.89 -6.69
C GLU A 170 18.72 22.49 -5.42
N THR A 171 19.03 23.75 -5.14
CA THR A 171 18.43 24.49 -4.04
C THR A 171 16.98 24.76 -4.41
N LEU A 172 16.05 24.12 -3.70
CA LEU A 172 14.64 24.40 -3.86
C LEU A 172 14.36 25.73 -3.14
N HIS A 173 14.04 26.76 -3.92
CA HIS A 173 13.52 28.01 -3.40
C HIS A 173 12.07 27.79 -3.02
N LEU A 174 11.84 27.44 -1.75
CA LEU A 174 10.50 27.26 -1.21
C LEU A 174 10.06 28.55 -0.54
N ARG A 175 8.93 29.10 -0.98
CA ARG A 175 8.32 30.26 -0.34
C ARG A 175 7.26 29.75 0.64
N SER A 176 7.46 30.04 1.93
CA SER A 176 6.49 29.71 2.97
C SER A 176 5.18 30.46 2.73
N ALA A 177 4.07 29.95 3.29
CA ALA A 177 2.81 30.69 3.37
C ALA A 177 2.96 32.03 4.12
N THR A 178 3.98 32.16 4.98
CA THR A 178 4.38 33.41 5.66
C THR A 178 5.25 34.34 4.80
N GLN A 179 5.43 34.04 3.51
CA GLN A 179 6.29 34.75 2.56
C GLN A 179 7.80 34.75 2.87
N GLU A 180 8.25 33.94 3.82
CA GLU A 180 9.68 33.72 4.08
C GLU A 180 10.28 32.81 3.00
N ASP A 181 11.43 33.23 2.46
CA ASP A 181 12.20 32.45 1.49
C ASP A 181 13.06 31.43 2.24
N ILE A 182 12.71 30.16 2.09
CA ILE A 182 13.39 29.03 2.70
C ILE A 182 14.26 28.39 1.62
N ASN A 183 15.57 28.56 1.76
CA ASN A 183 16.56 27.90 0.91
C ASN A 183 17.03 26.62 1.60
N VAL A 184 16.42 25.49 1.25
CA VAL A 184 16.77 24.19 1.83
C VAL A 184 17.22 23.27 0.70
N SER A 185 18.29 22.52 0.92
CA SER A 185 18.72 21.51 -0.02
C SER A 185 17.75 20.32 0.02
N GLN A 186 17.47 19.72 -1.13
CA GLN A 186 16.57 18.56 -1.21
C GLN A 186 16.97 17.43 -0.23
N GLY A 187 18.27 17.18 -0.07
CA GLY A 187 18.80 16.19 0.87
C GLY A 187 18.48 16.50 2.35
N GLN A 188 18.58 17.77 2.74
CA GLN A 188 18.19 18.20 4.10
C GLN A 188 16.68 18.04 4.31
N LEU A 189 15.86 18.39 3.32
CA LEU A 189 14.41 18.23 3.40
C LEU A 189 14.01 16.76 3.53
N LEU A 190 14.62 15.86 2.75
CA LEU A 190 14.38 14.42 2.85
C LEU A 190 14.79 13.88 4.23
N GLN A 191 15.93 14.33 4.75
CA GLN A 191 16.39 13.92 6.08
C GLN A 191 15.43 14.36 7.20
N GLU A 192 14.96 15.61 7.17
CA GLU A 192 13.98 16.12 8.13
C GLU A 192 12.61 15.43 7.98
N THR A 193 12.20 15.14 6.75
CA THR A 193 10.98 14.37 6.47
C THR A 193 11.08 12.96 7.05
N PHE A 194 12.23 12.30 6.91
CA PHE A 194 12.44 10.96 7.45
C PHE A 194 12.45 10.96 9.00
N LYS A 195 13.03 11.99 9.63
CA LYS A 195 12.98 12.16 11.10
C LYS A 195 11.55 12.42 11.59
N SER A 196 10.77 13.20 10.85
CA SER A 196 9.41 13.59 11.20
C SER A 196 8.33 12.61 10.71
N LEU A 197 8.70 11.44 10.19
CA LEU A 197 7.79 10.46 9.59
C LEU A 197 6.65 10.03 10.53
N ASN A 198 6.94 9.87 11.83
CA ASN A 198 5.92 9.57 12.84
C ASN A 198 4.91 10.70 13.03
N GLN A 199 5.34 11.96 12.93
CA GLN A 199 4.45 13.13 13.01
C GLN A 199 3.58 13.21 11.75
N ILE A 200 4.17 13.00 10.57
CA ILE A 200 3.45 12.94 9.30
C ILE A 200 2.36 11.86 9.36
N ARG A 201 2.71 10.65 9.82
CA ARG A 201 1.74 9.57 10.06
C ARG A 201 0.59 10.02 10.95
N GLY A 202 0.91 10.72 12.05
CA GLY A 202 -0.09 11.27 12.96
C GLY A 202 -1.09 12.19 12.25
N GLN A 203 -0.61 13.07 11.37
CA GLN A 203 -1.48 13.98 10.61
C GLN A 203 -2.43 13.23 9.66
N TYR A 204 -1.94 12.19 8.99
CA TYR A 204 -2.80 11.32 8.17
C TYR A 204 -3.85 10.61 9.04
N LEU A 205 -3.46 10.01 10.17
CA LEU A 205 -4.42 9.34 11.05
C LEU A 205 -5.45 10.32 11.65
N MET A 206 -5.06 11.56 11.92
CA MET A 206 -5.99 12.61 12.35
C MET A 206 -7.04 12.93 11.28
N SER A 207 -6.66 13.00 10.00
CA SER A 207 -7.62 13.18 8.89
C SER A 207 -8.62 12.01 8.78
N PHE A 208 -8.28 10.83 9.33
CA PHE A 208 -9.16 9.66 9.41
C PHE A 208 -10.01 9.58 10.70
N SER A 209 -9.81 10.49 11.67
CA SER A 209 -10.47 10.41 12.98
C SER A 209 -12.01 10.36 12.90
N GLY A 210 -12.61 11.00 11.89
CA GLY A 210 -14.07 10.96 11.66
C GLY A 210 -14.62 9.59 11.22
N MET A 211 -13.76 8.62 10.88
CA MET A 211 -14.14 7.32 10.33
C MET A 211 -14.08 6.17 11.36
N GLU A 212 -13.86 6.45 12.65
CA GLU A 212 -13.68 5.41 13.68
C GLU A 212 -14.79 4.34 13.69
N LYS A 213 -16.06 4.76 13.57
CA LYS A 213 -17.19 3.81 13.50
C LYS A 213 -17.15 2.94 12.24
N ALA A 214 -16.74 3.50 11.10
CA ALA A 214 -16.61 2.75 9.85
C ALA A 214 -15.44 1.76 9.92
N VAL A 215 -14.30 2.18 10.50
CA VAL A 215 -13.16 1.31 10.79
C VAL A 215 -13.56 0.14 11.70
N GLN A 216 -14.29 0.40 12.78
CA GLN A 216 -14.71 -0.66 13.69
C GLN A 216 -15.72 -1.60 13.03
N SER A 217 -16.68 -1.07 12.27
CA SER A 217 -17.65 -1.86 11.52
C SER A 217 -16.98 -2.76 10.49
N SER A 218 -16.07 -2.23 9.67
CA SER A 218 -15.36 -3.02 8.65
C SER A 218 -14.47 -4.08 9.29
N ARG A 219 -13.81 -3.76 10.41
CA ARG A 219 -13.02 -4.72 11.17
C ARG A 219 -13.86 -5.88 11.69
N ASN A 220 -15.04 -5.61 12.24
CA ASN A 220 -15.93 -6.65 12.76
C ASN A 220 -16.43 -7.59 11.65
N ILE A 221 -16.80 -7.03 10.50
CA ILE A 221 -17.17 -7.80 9.31
C ILE A 221 -16.00 -8.70 8.88
N TYR A 222 -14.80 -8.13 8.81
CA TYR A 222 -13.60 -8.84 8.35
C TYR A 222 -13.12 -9.95 9.29
N LEU A 223 -13.32 -9.78 10.59
CA LEU A 223 -13.02 -10.77 11.63
C LEU A 223 -14.16 -11.78 11.84
N GLY A 224 -15.33 -11.55 11.24
CA GLY A 224 -16.51 -12.41 11.42
C GLY A 224 -17.13 -12.32 12.81
N ASN A 225 -16.97 -11.19 13.51
CA ASN A 225 -17.55 -10.98 14.83
C ASN A 225 -19.05 -10.64 14.70
N SER A 226 -19.88 -11.68 14.58
CA SER A 226 -21.31 -11.57 14.27
C SER A 226 -22.12 -10.76 15.27
N ALA A 227 -21.70 -10.67 16.54
CA ALA A 227 -22.40 -9.92 17.58
C ALA A 227 -22.41 -8.40 17.31
N ASP A 228 -21.38 -7.89 16.64
CA ASP A 228 -21.17 -6.45 16.42
C ASP A 228 -21.38 -6.03 14.96
N ILE A 229 -21.92 -6.92 14.11
CA ILE A 229 -22.22 -6.63 12.69
C ILE A 229 -23.65 -6.11 12.59
N LEU A 230 -23.80 -4.81 12.32
CA LEU A 230 -25.10 -4.16 12.15
C LEU A 230 -25.72 -4.40 10.77
N SER A 231 -24.90 -4.64 9.74
CA SER A 231 -25.35 -4.88 8.36
C SER A 231 -24.26 -5.55 7.53
N LEU A 232 -24.67 -6.41 6.59
CA LEU A 232 -23.81 -7.04 5.59
C LEU A 232 -23.94 -6.38 4.20
N LEU A 233 -24.70 -5.29 4.09
CA LEU A 233 -24.85 -4.55 2.83
C LEU A 233 -23.53 -3.87 2.48
N VAL A 234 -23.03 -4.11 1.27
CA VAL A 234 -21.84 -3.43 0.76
C VAL A 234 -22.19 -1.97 0.50
N ARG A 235 -21.39 -1.05 1.05
CA ARG A 235 -21.56 0.38 0.83
C ARG A 235 -20.86 0.79 -0.46
N ASN A 236 -21.58 1.54 -1.30
CA ASN A 236 -21.18 2.14 -2.57
C ASN A 236 -19.86 1.61 -3.18
N PRO A 237 -19.92 0.60 -4.07
CA PRO A 237 -18.73 -0.02 -4.62
C PRO A 237 -18.08 0.76 -5.76
N GLU A 238 -18.73 1.80 -6.25
CA GLU A 238 -18.26 2.57 -7.40
C GLU A 238 -17.20 3.62 -7.02
N GLU A 239 -16.93 3.77 -5.72
CA GLU A 239 -16.00 4.77 -5.20
C GLU A 239 -14.87 4.12 -4.39
N SER A 240 -13.65 4.60 -4.64
CA SER A 240 -12.51 4.29 -3.78
C SER A 240 -12.68 5.01 -2.44
N LEU A 241 -12.27 4.36 -1.37
CA LEU A 241 -12.26 4.93 -0.03
C LEU A 241 -11.40 6.20 0.02
N MET A 242 -10.27 6.17 -0.69
CA MET A 242 -9.32 7.28 -0.74
C MET A 242 -9.50 8.12 -2.00
N PRO A 243 -9.49 9.47 -1.90
CA PRO A 243 -9.43 10.31 -3.08
C PRO A 243 -8.12 10.06 -3.83
N LYS A 244 -8.10 10.32 -5.14
CA LYS A 244 -6.88 10.21 -5.95
C LYS A 244 -5.73 11.06 -5.39
N ASP A 245 -6.10 12.20 -4.82
CA ASP A 245 -5.21 13.21 -4.25
C ASP A 245 -5.05 13.03 -2.73
N TRP A 246 -5.18 11.81 -2.21
CA TRP A 246 -5.08 11.51 -0.77
C TRP A 246 -3.77 11.97 -0.15
N VAL A 247 -2.69 12.11 -0.93
CA VAL A 247 -1.40 12.65 -0.45
C VAL A 247 -1.51 14.09 0.07
N PHE A 248 -2.54 14.81 -0.31
CA PHE A 248 -2.82 16.18 0.15
C PHE A 248 -3.86 16.23 1.27
N MET A 249 -4.41 15.08 1.73
CA MET A 249 -5.43 15.03 2.80
C MET A 249 -5.05 15.81 4.05
N PRO A 250 -3.83 15.68 4.61
CA PRO A 250 -3.45 16.44 5.80
C PRO A 250 -3.54 17.95 5.58
N LEU A 251 -3.13 18.45 4.42
CA LEU A 251 -3.18 19.88 4.10
C LEU A 251 -4.62 20.37 3.99
N ILE A 252 -5.49 19.60 3.34
CA ILE A 252 -6.92 19.90 3.23
C ILE A 252 -7.57 19.91 4.61
N HIS A 253 -7.23 18.94 5.46
CA HIS A 253 -7.75 18.87 6.83
C HIS A 253 -7.35 20.10 7.66
N VAL A 254 -6.08 20.51 7.59
CA VAL A 254 -5.59 21.73 8.26
C VAL A 254 -6.26 22.99 7.72
N TYR A 255 -6.42 23.09 6.40
CA TYR A 255 -7.13 24.23 5.79
C TYR A 255 -8.58 24.31 6.29
N ASN A 256 -9.29 23.18 6.30
CA ASN A 256 -10.67 23.11 6.74
C ASN A 256 -10.82 23.38 8.24
N SER A 257 -9.86 22.97 9.08
CA SER A 257 -9.90 23.23 10.52
C SER A 257 -9.59 24.69 10.88
N MET A 258 -8.86 25.42 10.02
CA MET A 258 -8.62 26.85 10.18
C MET A 258 -9.73 27.75 9.60
N ALA A 259 -10.58 27.21 8.72
CA ALA A 259 -11.67 27.94 8.09
C ALA A 259 -12.95 28.02 8.95
N HIS A 260 -12.94 27.41 10.15
CA HIS A 260 -14.01 27.40 11.14
C HIS A 260 -13.55 28.08 12.44
#